data_AF-A0A959L7K6-F1
#
_entry.id   AF-A0A959L7K6-F1
#
_cell.length_a   1.000
_cell.length_b   1.000
_cell.length_c   1.000
_cell.angle_alpha   90.00
_cell.angle_beta   90.00
_cell.angle_gamma   90.00
#
_symmetry.space_group_name_H-M   'P 1'
#
loop_
_entity.id
_entity.type
_entity.pdbx_description
1 polymer ?
#
loop_
_entity_poly.entity_id
_entity_poly.type
_entity_poly.pdbx_seq_one_letter_code
_entity_poly.pdbx_strand_id
1 'polypeptide(L)'
;MNFYEFLDLDERGKAFAIWHYGVFLMSRTFNGDLHKLYAIEDFYVEVCHNSDNQIAEKINSFESVEFLDPYLDQINLDDLISMVK
;
A
#
# COMPACT_ATOMS: atom_id res chain seq x y z
N MET A 1 -1.80 -15.36 -4.34
CA MET A 1 -2.91 -14.46 -4.73
C MET A 1 -2.33 -13.54 -5.78
N ASN A 2 -2.66 -13.76 -7.04
CA ASN A 2 -2.18 -12.90 -8.11
C ASN A 2 -3.06 -11.64 -8.26
N PHE A 3 -2.56 -10.68 -9.05
CA PHE A 3 -3.23 -9.40 -9.26
C PHE A 3 -4.66 -9.53 -9.81
N TYR A 4 -4.90 -10.40 -10.79
CA TYR A 4 -6.23 -10.56 -11.41
C TYR A 4 -7.24 -11.19 -10.45
N GLU A 5 -6.83 -12.21 -9.69
CA GLU A 5 -7.65 -12.80 -8.63
C GLU A 5 -8.06 -11.74 -7.59
N PHE A 6 -7.14 -10.86 -7.23
CA PHE A 6 -7.41 -9.77 -6.29
C PHE A 6 -8.40 -8.74 -6.86
N LEU A 7 -8.27 -8.38 -8.14
CA LEU A 7 -9.17 -7.42 -8.80
C LEU A 7 -10.63 -7.88 -8.80
N ASP A 8 -10.87 -9.19 -8.96
CA ASP A 8 -12.19 -9.81 -9.00
C ASP A 8 -12.89 -9.89 -7.63
N LEU A 9 -12.19 -9.61 -6.53
CA LEU A 9 -12.77 -9.61 -5.19
C LEU A 9 -13.66 -8.38 -4.95
N ASP A 10 -14.72 -8.58 -4.16
CA ASP A 10 -15.46 -7.48 -3.55
C ASP A 10 -14.64 -6.79 -2.44
N GLU A 11 -15.15 -5.69 -1.89
CA GLU A 11 -14.42 -4.91 -0.87
C GLU A 11 -14.04 -5.75 0.36
N ARG A 12 -14.93 -6.66 0.79
CA ARG A 12 -14.67 -7.53 1.94
C ARG A 12 -13.58 -8.55 1.62
N GLY A 13 -13.63 -9.15 0.43
CA GLY A 13 -12.62 -10.06 -0.08
C GLY A 13 -11.26 -9.36 -0.19
N LYS A 14 -11.21 -8.14 -0.72
CA LYS A 14 -9.99 -7.33 -0.80
C LYS A 14 -9.43 -7.03 0.58
N ALA A 15 -10.27 -6.60 1.52
CA ALA A 15 -9.85 -6.36 2.90
C ALA A 15 -9.29 -7.63 3.57
N PHE A 16 -9.93 -8.78 3.38
CA PHE A 16 -9.45 -10.07 3.88
C PHE A 16 -8.12 -10.47 3.23
N ALA A 17 -7.98 -10.29 1.92
CA ALA A 17 -6.76 -10.58 1.19
C ALA A 17 -5.59 -9.71 1.64
N ILE A 18 -5.80 -8.40 1.84
CA ILE A 18 -4.78 -7.49 2.40
C ILE A 18 -4.40 -7.93 3.80
N TRP A 19 -5.38 -8.29 4.65
CA TRP A 19 -5.10 -8.73 6.02
C TRP A 19 -4.30 -10.04 6.08
N HIS A 20 -4.60 -10.99 5.19
CA HIS A 20 -4.00 -12.33 5.25
C HIS A 20 -2.69 -12.44 4.47
N TYR A 21 -2.57 -11.75 3.33
CA TYR A 21 -1.43 -11.86 2.41
C TYR A 21 -0.59 -10.59 2.31
N GLY A 22 -1.09 -9.45 2.80
CA GLY A 22 -0.41 -8.17 2.70
C GLY A 22 0.77 -8.03 3.64
N VAL A 23 1.91 -7.62 3.08
CA VAL A 23 3.08 -7.16 3.82
C VAL A 23 3.04 -5.64 3.86
N PHE A 24 2.86 -5.06 5.04
CA PHE A 24 2.92 -3.61 5.21
C PHE A 24 4.31 -3.09 4.86
N LEU A 25 4.37 -2.11 3.96
CA LEU A 25 5.62 -1.47 3.56
C LEU A 25 5.79 -0.14 4.29
N MET A 26 4.84 0.77 4.12
CA MET A 26 4.86 2.07 4.77
C MET A 26 3.51 2.78 4.71
N SER A 27 3.45 3.96 5.32
CA SER A 27 2.30 4.83 5.25
C SER A 27 2.70 6.28 4.98
N ARG A 28 1.85 7.00 4.26
CA ARG A 28 1.97 8.45 4.06
C ARG A 28 0.67 9.15 4.43
N THR A 29 0.77 10.39 4.89
CA THR A 29 -0.39 11.28 5.02
C THR A 29 -0.43 12.21 3.81
N PHE A 30 -1.57 12.27 3.13
CA PHE A 30 -1.77 13.16 1.99
C PHE A 30 -3.14 13.82 2.09
N ASN A 31 -3.19 15.15 2.05
CA ASN A 31 -4.42 15.93 2.22
C ASN A 31 -5.25 15.62 3.48
N GLY A 32 -4.60 15.12 4.55
CA GLY A 32 -5.26 14.71 5.79
C GLY A 32 -5.54 13.21 5.85
N ASP A 33 -5.63 12.53 4.70
CA ASP A 33 -5.92 11.11 4.64
C ASP A 33 -4.66 10.26 4.87
N LEU A 34 -4.84 9.12 5.54
CA LEU A 34 -3.78 8.14 5.79
C LEU A 34 -3.80 7.07 4.70
N HIS A 35 -2.74 7.03 3.89
CA HIS A 35 -2.54 6.01 2.88
C HIS A 35 -1.54 4.98 3.40
N LYS A 36 -1.93 3.70 3.41
CA LYS A 36 -1.08 2.58 3.79
C LYS A 36 -0.78 1.73 2.56
N LEU A 37 0.50 1.48 2.31
CA LEU A 37 0.98 0.68 1.21
C LEU A 37 1.33 -0.73 1.69
N TYR A 38 0.85 -1.73 0.95
CA TYR A 38 1.12 -3.14 1.16
C TYR A 38 1.67 -3.75 -0.11
N ALA A 39 2.58 -4.72 0.03
CA ALA A 39 2.92 -5.67 -1.03
C ALA A 39 2.10 -6.96 -0.86
N ILE A 40 1.59 -7.50 -1.96
CA ILE A 40 1.00 -8.84 -2.04
C ILE A 40 1.65 -9.52 -3.23
N GLU A 41 2.51 -10.50 -2.97
CA GLU A 41 3.28 -11.21 -4.01
C GLU A 41 4.01 -10.25 -4.97
N ASP A 42 3.50 -10.09 -6.19
CA ASP A 42 4.10 -9.33 -7.29
C ASP A 42 3.41 -7.98 -7.57
N PHE A 43 2.47 -7.55 -6.72
CA PHE A 43 1.79 -6.27 -6.84
C PHE A 43 1.66 -5.52 -5.51
N TYR A 44 1.17 -4.29 -5.60
CA TYR A 44 1.01 -3.39 -4.48
C TYR A 44 -0.45 -2.99 -4.28
N VAL A 45 -0.80 -2.70 -3.03
CA VAL A 45 -2.13 -2.22 -2.63
C VAL A 45 -1.99 -1.01 -1.73
N GLU A 46 -2.62 0.10 -2.13
CA GLU A 46 -2.79 1.29 -1.32
C GLU A 46 -4.19 1.30 -0.69
N VAL A 47 -4.24 1.37 0.64
CA VAL A 47 -5.47 1.54 1.41
C VAL A 47 -5.52 2.96 1.95
N CYS A 48 -6.50 3.74 1.50
CA CYS A 48 -6.76 5.08 1.99
C CYS A 48 -7.77 5.05 3.13
N HIS A 49 -7.42 5.65 4.26
CA HIS A 49 -8.32 5.90 5.38
C HIS A 49 -8.52 7.41 5.52
N ASN A 50 -9.77 7.85 5.49
CA ASN A 50 -10.07 9.25 5.78
C ASN A 50 -9.85 9.54 7.26
N SER A 51 -9.22 10.68 7.53
CA SER A 51 -8.92 11.19 8.87
C SER A 51 -10.15 11.28 9.77
N ASP A 52 -11.33 11.48 9.20
CA ASP A 52 -12.56 11.77 9.97
C ASP A 52 -13.19 10.50 10.56
N ASN A 53 -13.11 9.37 9.84
CA ASN A 53 -13.85 8.15 10.21
C ASN A 53 -12.96 6.93 10.45
N GLN A 54 -11.66 6.97 10.14
CA GLN A 54 -10.72 5.83 10.22
C GLN A 54 -11.13 4.59 9.41
N ILE A 55 -12.23 4.64 8.67
CA ILE A 55 -12.71 3.59 7.76
C ILE A 55 -11.86 3.65 6.49
N ALA A 56 -11.51 2.47 5.96
CA ALA A 56 -10.87 2.38 4.65
C ALA A 56 -11.87 2.83 3.59
N GLU A 57 -11.63 3.98 2.97
CA GLU A 57 -12.51 4.57 1.96
C GLU A 57 -12.18 4.07 0.56
N LYS A 58 -10.93 3.69 0.32
CA LYS A 58 -10.49 3.27 -1.01
C LYS A 58 -9.37 2.24 -0.93
N ILE A 59 -9.48 1.23 -1.78
CA ILE A 59 -8.44 0.23 -2.03
C ILE A 59 -8.04 0.37 -3.50
N ASN A 60 -6.80 0.77 -3.76
CA ASN A 60 -6.22 0.80 -5.10
C ASN A 60 -5.13 -0.26 -5.19
N SER A 61 -5.09 -1.03 -6.28
CA SER A 61 -4.04 -2.03 -6.52
C SER A 61 -3.34 -1.76 -7.84
N PHE A 62 -2.04 -2.00 -7.91
CA PHE A 62 -1.21 -1.74 -9.08
C PHE A 62 0.05 -2.61 -9.10
N GLU A 63 0.53 -2.93 -10.31
CA GLU A 63 1.80 -3.66 -10.54
C GLU A 63 2.96 -2.71 -10.90
N SER A 64 2.62 -1.53 -11.44
CA SER A 64 3.59 -0.55 -11.94
C SER A 64 4.30 0.17 -10.79
N VAL A 65 5.63 0.16 -10.82
CA VAL A 65 6.48 0.73 -9.77
C VAL A 65 6.44 2.26 -9.76
N GLU A 66 6.01 2.90 -10.84
CA GLU A 66 5.83 4.34 -10.96
C GLU A 66 4.79 4.87 -9.95
N PHE A 67 3.84 4.04 -9.54
CA PHE A 67 2.89 4.39 -8.48
C PHE A 67 3.50 4.37 -7.07
N LEU A 68 4.75 3.92 -6.92
CA LEU A 68 5.52 4.00 -5.68
C LEU A 68 6.21 5.35 -5.50
N ASP A 69 6.36 6.16 -6.55
CA ASP A 69 7.04 7.47 -6.49
C ASP A 69 6.62 8.32 -5.28
N PRO A 70 5.32 8.44 -4.92
CA PRO A 70 4.90 9.25 -3.78
C PRO A 70 5.36 8.75 -2.41
N TYR A 71 5.85 7.52 -2.35
CA TYR A 71 6.38 6.86 -1.16
C TYR A 71 7.90 6.94 -1.10
N LEU A 72 8.57 6.97 -2.25
CA LEU A 72 10.04 7.06 -2.33
C LEU A 72 10.56 8.39 -1.77
N ASP A 73 9.80 9.48 -1.95
CA ASP A 73 10.14 10.80 -1.38
C ASP A 73 10.25 10.81 0.15
N GLN A 74 9.69 9.82 0.84
CA GLN A 74 9.76 9.69 2.29
C GLN A 74 10.90 8.79 2.78
N ILE A 75 11.58 8.08 1.85
CA ILE A 75 12.68 7.20 2.20
C ILE A 75 13.96 8.04 2.29
N ASN A 76 14.56 8.07 3.48
CA ASN A 76 15.86 8.66 3.66
C ASN A 76 16.95 7.72 3.09
N LEU A 77 17.54 8.10 1.95
CA LEU A 77 18.55 7.30 1.27
C LEU A 77 19.85 7.15 2.07
N ASP A 78 20.16 8.10 2.96
CA ASP A 78 21.35 8.04 3.81
C ASP A 78 21.32 6.83 4.75
N ASP A 79 20.13 6.49 5.25
CA ASP A 79 19.91 5.33 6.11
C ASP A 79 20.14 4.02 5.34
N LEU A 80 19.74 3.96 4.07
CA LEU A 80 19.90 2.78 3.21
C LEU A 80 21.37 2.49 2.89
N ILE A 81 22.16 3.53 2.61
CA ILE A 81 23.59 3.40 2.28
C ILE A 81 24.40 2.91 3.49
N SER A 82 23.95 3.21 4.70
CA SER A 82 24.62 2.77 5.94
C SER A 82 24.53 1.25 6.18
N MET A 83 23.56 0.55 5.58
CA MET A 83 23.33 -0.88 5.74
C MET A 83 24.21 -1.76 4.84
N VAL A 84 24.96 -1.16 3.92
CA VAL A 84 25.84 -1.87 2.96
C VAL A 84 27.33 -1.70 3.30
N LYS A 85 27.64 -1.30 4.54
CA LYS A 85 28.99 -1.24 5.10
C LYS A 85 29.22 -2.35 6.11
#